data_AF-A0A254NPV2-F1
#
_entry.id   AF-A0A254NPV2-F1
#
_cell.length_a   1.000
_cell.length_b   1.000
_cell.length_c   1.000
_cell.angle_alpha   90.00
_cell.angle_beta   90.00
_cell.angle_gamma   90.00
#
_symmetry.space_group_name_H-M   'P 1'
#
loop_
_entity.id
_entity.type
_entity.pdbx_description
1 polymer ?
#
loop_
_entity_poly.entity_id
_entity_poly.type
_entity_poly.pdbx_seq_one_letter_code
_entity_poly.pdbx_strand_id
1 'polypeptide(L)'
;MNNKHVKFSYSQAIQLANWSIDIFYNEEAVHGFIFKDFWEELKEEIIPRLFKPHKKTILHYYLEYVDGFVEHDLRSTLKNLSISEYESYIYYEIKFIEGAGIDLSDVDLDFEAISNCNHCKSCISCIQFENFIDTIHGIQEEIKPIAINSSFHLLMLNKSFLRDFHEEIANHLVDEKEDLNVDYPEGFKKGNKVKRNRWPAWLKKGLFYRDNGVCVVCRCDMTGVINRGGDFEIDHIVPISNYGSNDPSNLQILCKDCNLKKLNKSSLISVYSVPLWNI
;
A
#
# COMPACT_ATOMS: atom_id res chain seq x y z
N MET A 1 20.45 -3.21 -17.53
CA MET A 1 19.11 -3.41 -16.93
C MET A 1 18.23 -2.30 -17.45
N ASN A 2 17.16 -2.61 -18.17
CA ASN A 2 16.12 -1.60 -18.46
C ASN A 2 15.30 -1.44 -17.19
N ASN A 3 15.65 -0.47 -16.36
CA ASN A 3 14.78 -0.04 -15.27
C ASN A 3 13.54 0.60 -15.92
N LYS A 4 12.36 0.02 -15.69
CA LYS A 4 11.12 0.64 -16.14
C LYS A 4 10.82 1.80 -15.20
N HIS A 5 10.95 3.02 -15.69
CA HIS A 5 10.54 4.21 -14.96
C HIS A 5 9.02 4.33 -15.08
N VAL A 6 8.36 4.60 -13.96
CA VAL A 6 6.92 4.90 -13.89
C VAL A 6 6.76 6.25 -13.20
N LYS A 7 5.75 7.02 -13.59
CA LYS A 7 5.45 8.28 -12.90
C LYS A 7 4.96 7.94 -11.49
N PHE A 8 5.53 8.61 -10.50
CA PHE A 8 5.22 8.41 -9.09
C PHE A 8 4.40 9.60 -8.62
N SER A 9 3.13 9.36 -8.27
CA SER A 9 2.24 10.41 -7.82
C SER A 9 2.33 10.56 -6.31
N TYR A 10 3.21 11.45 -5.83
CA TYR A 10 3.50 11.58 -4.40
C TYR A 10 2.29 12.00 -3.57
N SER A 11 1.47 12.95 -4.05
CA SER A 11 0.31 13.44 -3.29
C SER A 11 -0.75 12.34 -3.10
N GLN A 12 -1.11 11.65 -4.19
CA GLN A 12 -1.98 10.46 -4.18
C GLN A 12 -1.44 9.38 -3.24
N ALA A 13 -0.15 9.09 -3.39
CA ALA A 13 0.51 8.05 -2.60
C ALA A 13 0.44 8.34 -1.11
N ILE A 14 0.70 9.59 -0.71
CA ILE A 14 0.67 10.01 0.69
C ILE A 14 -0.75 9.92 1.23
N GLN A 15 -1.75 10.37 0.47
CA GLN A 15 -3.14 10.36 0.91
C GLN A 15 -3.65 8.93 1.13
N LEU A 16 -3.53 8.05 0.13
CA LEU A 16 -3.99 6.67 0.26
C LEU A 16 -3.17 5.88 1.29
N ALA A 17 -1.85 6.10 1.37
CA ALA A 17 -1.04 5.47 2.42
C ALA A 17 -1.46 5.93 3.82
N ASN A 18 -1.80 7.21 3.99
CA ASN A 18 -2.28 7.76 5.25
C ASN A 18 -3.65 7.17 5.63
N TRP A 19 -4.60 7.15 4.70
CA TRP A 19 -5.90 6.49 4.92
C TRP A 19 -5.76 5.02 5.24
N SER A 20 -4.88 4.31 4.53
CA SER A 20 -4.63 2.89 4.79
C SER A 20 -4.06 2.64 6.19
N ILE A 21 -3.16 3.50 6.67
CA ILE A 21 -2.66 3.42 8.04
C ILE A 21 -3.78 3.75 9.04
N ASP A 22 -4.50 4.84 8.81
CA ASP A 22 -5.55 5.31 9.71
C ASP A 22 -6.68 4.29 9.85
N ILE A 23 -7.15 3.75 8.73
CA ILE A 23 -8.16 2.68 8.69
C ILE A 23 -7.67 1.45 9.43
N PHE A 24 -6.46 0.97 9.15
CA PHE A 24 -5.91 -0.20 9.82
C PHE A 24 -5.85 -0.04 11.35
N TYR A 25 -5.57 1.15 11.87
CA TYR A 25 -5.45 1.35 13.32
C TYR A 25 -6.74 1.83 13.99
N ASN A 26 -7.73 2.34 13.23
CA ASN A 26 -8.98 2.90 13.73
C ASN A 26 -10.24 2.22 13.15
N GLU A 27 -10.09 0.95 12.74
CA GLU A 27 -10.97 0.11 11.90
C GLU A 27 -12.48 0.39 12.06
N GLU A 28 -13.07 0.08 13.22
CA GLU A 28 -14.53 0.01 13.36
C GLU A 28 -15.18 1.34 13.78
N ALA A 29 -14.51 2.13 14.63
CA ALA A 29 -15.13 3.28 15.31
C ALA A 29 -15.29 4.52 14.43
N VAL A 30 -14.47 4.65 13.38
CA VAL A 30 -14.40 5.87 12.56
C VAL A 30 -14.83 5.60 11.13
N HIS A 31 -14.38 4.49 10.56
CA HIS A 31 -14.51 4.22 9.14
C HIS A 31 -15.52 3.11 8.84
N GLY A 32 -15.82 2.23 9.80
CA GLY A 32 -16.68 1.06 9.58
C GLY A 32 -15.97 -0.04 8.77
N PHE A 33 -14.64 0.01 8.69
CA PHE A 33 -13.83 -1.02 8.08
C PHE A 33 -13.63 -2.17 9.08
N ILE A 34 -13.70 -3.41 8.59
CA ILE A 34 -13.47 -4.60 9.40
C ILE A 34 -12.44 -5.46 8.66
N PHE A 35 -11.26 -5.68 9.26
CA PHE A 35 -10.19 -6.45 8.61
C PHE A 35 -10.64 -7.86 8.19
N LYS A 36 -11.53 -8.46 8.99
CA LYS A 36 -12.15 -9.74 8.68
C LYS A 36 -12.88 -9.74 7.33
N ASP A 37 -13.58 -8.67 6.99
CA ASP A 37 -14.32 -8.60 5.73
C ASP A 37 -13.32 -8.55 4.55
N PHE A 38 -12.25 -7.74 4.68
CA PHE A 38 -11.13 -7.77 3.72
C PHE A 38 -10.53 -9.18 3.56
N TRP A 39 -10.30 -9.89 4.66
CA TRP A 39 -9.76 -11.25 4.64
C TRP A 39 -10.68 -12.24 3.91
N GLU A 40 -11.97 -12.26 4.25
CA GLU A 40 -12.93 -13.21 3.69
C GLU A 40 -13.27 -12.89 2.22
N GLU A 41 -13.45 -11.61 1.88
CA GLU A 41 -13.82 -11.18 0.53
C GLU A 41 -12.68 -11.38 -0.48
N LEU A 42 -11.42 -11.26 -0.05
CA LEU A 42 -10.23 -11.43 -0.90
C LEU A 42 -9.43 -12.69 -0.58
N LYS A 43 -10.08 -13.71 0.02
CA LYS A 43 -9.43 -14.95 0.45
C LYS A 43 -8.72 -15.66 -0.71
N GLU A 44 -9.35 -15.74 -1.88
CA GLU A 44 -8.79 -16.40 -3.07
C GLU A 44 -7.51 -15.72 -3.57
N GLU A 45 -7.41 -14.40 -3.42
CA GLU A 45 -6.22 -13.63 -3.74
C GLU A 45 -5.16 -13.70 -2.64
N ILE A 46 -5.56 -13.69 -1.38
CA ILE A 46 -4.64 -13.66 -0.24
C ILE A 46 -3.90 -14.99 -0.08
N ILE A 47 -4.60 -16.12 -0.09
CA ILE A 47 -4.02 -17.44 0.24
C ILE A 47 -2.80 -17.80 -0.62
N PRO A 48 -2.82 -17.68 -1.96
CA PRO A 48 -1.65 -17.96 -2.81
C PRO A 48 -0.40 -17.11 -2.47
N ARG A 49 -0.61 -15.91 -1.92
CA ARG A 49 0.45 -14.95 -1.59
C ARG A 49 1.06 -15.21 -0.22
N LEU A 50 0.32 -15.87 0.66
CA LEU A 50 0.85 -16.28 1.97
C LEU A 50 2.04 -17.23 1.83
N PHE A 51 2.00 -18.18 0.88
CA PHE A 51 3.06 -19.18 0.76
C PHE A 51 4.04 -18.92 -0.39
N LYS A 52 3.66 -18.15 -1.41
CA LYS A 52 4.52 -17.89 -2.57
C LYS A 52 4.69 -16.38 -2.81
N PRO A 53 5.93 -15.90 -3.02
CA PRO A 53 6.13 -14.48 -3.27
C PRO A 53 5.59 -14.05 -4.63
N HIS A 54 4.78 -13.00 -4.62
CA HIS A 54 4.21 -12.36 -5.81
C HIS A 54 4.62 -10.89 -5.87
N LYS A 55 4.72 -10.31 -7.07
CA LYS A 55 5.00 -8.86 -7.23
C LYS A 55 3.83 -8.01 -6.71
N LYS A 56 2.60 -8.41 -7.06
CA LYS A 56 1.37 -7.88 -6.45
C LYS A 56 1.16 -8.64 -5.14
N THR A 57 1.54 -7.99 -4.04
CA THR A 57 1.53 -8.52 -2.66
C THR A 57 0.14 -8.43 -2.04
N ILE A 58 -0.06 -9.01 -0.86
CA ILE A 58 -1.27 -8.83 -0.05
C ILE A 58 -1.50 -7.34 0.26
N LEU A 59 -0.44 -6.58 0.52
CA LEU A 59 -0.51 -5.14 0.75
C LEU A 59 -1.07 -4.36 -0.47
N HIS A 60 -0.87 -4.84 -1.71
CA HIS A 60 -1.52 -4.20 -2.87
C HIS A 60 -3.03 -4.40 -2.86
N TYR A 61 -3.50 -5.59 -2.47
CA TYR A 61 -4.93 -5.87 -2.34
C TYR A 61 -5.55 -5.09 -1.21
N TYR A 62 -4.86 -4.96 -0.08
CA TYR A 62 -5.29 -4.10 1.01
C TYR A 62 -5.45 -2.65 0.56
N LEU A 63 -4.47 -2.12 -0.18
CA LEU A 63 -4.56 -0.77 -0.74
C LEU A 63 -5.73 -0.62 -1.72
N GLU A 64 -5.96 -1.59 -2.62
CA GLU A 64 -7.09 -1.57 -3.55
C GLU A 64 -8.44 -1.65 -2.84
N TYR A 65 -8.51 -2.43 -1.76
CA TYR A 65 -9.70 -2.56 -0.92
C TYR A 65 -9.99 -1.27 -0.17
N VAL A 66 -8.97 -0.69 0.49
CA VAL A 66 -9.08 0.60 1.16
C VAL A 66 -9.44 1.70 0.17
N ASP A 67 -8.82 1.74 -1.01
CA ASP A 67 -9.12 2.74 -2.04
C ASP A 67 -10.60 2.70 -2.46
N GLY A 68 -11.18 1.51 -2.68
CA GLY A 68 -12.62 1.38 -2.93
C GLY A 68 -13.50 1.69 -1.73
N PHE A 69 -12.98 1.53 -0.51
CA PHE A 69 -13.68 1.82 0.74
C PHE A 69 -13.73 3.33 1.03
N VAL A 70 -12.62 4.02 0.78
CA VAL A 70 -12.45 5.47 1.01
C VAL A 70 -12.77 6.30 -0.21
N GLU A 71 -13.20 5.68 -1.32
CA GLU A 71 -13.52 6.39 -2.55
C GLU A 71 -14.59 7.44 -2.23
N HIS A 72 -14.10 8.66 -2.03
CA HIS A 72 -14.91 9.84 -1.87
C HIS A 72 -15.44 10.13 -3.26
N ASP A 73 -16.55 9.46 -3.63
CA ASP A 73 -17.30 9.76 -4.84
C ASP A 73 -17.33 11.29 -4.98
N LEU A 74 -16.70 11.80 -6.03
CA LEU A 74 -16.56 13.24 -6.27
C LEU A 74 -17.92 13.93 -6.15
N ARG A 75 -18.97 13.25 -6.62
CA ARG A 75 -20.36 13.71 -6.55
C ARG A 75 -20.89 13.70 -5.12
N SER A 76 -20.56 12.72 -4.30
CA SER A 76 -20.90 12.65 -2.88
C SER A 76 -20.24 13.77 -2.08
N THR A 77 -18.94 14.02 -2.30
CA THR A 77 -18.22 15.12 -1.64
C THR A 77 -18.83 16.46 -2.02
N LEU A 78 -19.06 16.71 -3.31
CA LEU A 78 -19.70 17.94 -3.79
C LEU A 78 -21.10 18.16 -3.18
N LYS A 79 -21.90 17.11 -2.95
CA LYS A 79 -23.21 17.22 -2.30
C LYS A 79 -23.13 17.71 -0.85
N ASN A 80 -22.01 17.44 -0.16
CA ASN A 80 -21.81 17.83 1.22
C ASN A 80 -21.11 19.20 1.37
N LEU A 81 -20.63 19.76 0.26
CA LEU A 81 -20.02 21.09 0.21
C LEU A 81 -21.03 22.17 -0.17
N SER A 82 -20.78 23.38 0.29
CA SER A 82 -21.46 24.56 -0.25
C SER A 82 -20.95 24.85 -1.67
N ILE A 83 -21.79 25.48 -2.50
CA ILE A 83 -21.42 25.78 -3.90
C ILE A 83 -20.21 26.73 -3.96
N SER A 84 -20.05 27.60 -2.98
CA SER A 84 -18.86 28.47 -2.85
C SER A 84 -17.55 27.70 -2.65
N GLU A 85 -17.61 26.43 -2.23
CA GLU A 85 -16.42 25.59 -2.02
C GLU A 85 -16.06 24.75 -3.26
N TYR A 86 -16.93 24.71 -4.29
CA TYR A 86 -16.73 23.88 -5.47
C TYR A 86 -15.42 24.20 -6.19
N GLU A 87 -15.12 25.49 -6.39
CA GLU A 87 -13.89 25.92 -7.09
C GLU A 87 -12.63 25.40 -6.40
N SER A 88 -12.54 25.60 -5.09
CA SER A 88 -11.37 25.18 -4.30
C SER A 88 -11.21 23.66 -4.30
N TYR A 89 -12.31 22.93 -4.18
CA TYR A 89 -12.28 21.47 -4.20
C TYR A 89 -11.90 20.92 -5.57
N ILE A 90 -12.48 21.45 -6.65
CA ILE A 90 -12.14 21.04 -8.01
C ILE A 90 -10.69 21.38 -8.37
N TYR A 91 -10.19 22.54 -7.95
CA TYR A 91 -8.78 22.88 -8.14
C TYR A 91 -7.84 21.89 -7.44
N TYR A 92 -8.21 21.44 -6.23
CA TYR A 92 -7.47 20.39 -5.52
C TYR A 92 -7.46 19.07 -6.32
N GLU A 93 -8.60 18.62 -6.83
CA GLU A 93 -8.70 17.41 -7.65
C GLU A 93 -7.90 17.50 -8.96
N ILE A 94 -7.92 18.65 -9.64
CA ILE A 94 -7.11 18.89 -10.83
C ILE A 94 -5.62 18.76 -10.50
N LYS A 95 -5.14 19.43 -9.43
CA LYS A 95 -3.72 19.36 -9.03
C LYS A 95 -3.29 17.95 -8.66
N PHE A 96 -4.20 17.20 -8.04
CA PHE A 96 -4.00 15.80 -7.70
C PHE A 96 -3.78 14.94 -8.96
N ILE A 97 -4.62 15.12 -9.98
CA ILE A 97 -4.53 14.41 -11.27
C ILE A 97 -3.29 14.81 -12.08
N GLU A 98 -2.95 16.10 -12.13
CA GLU A 98 -1.72 16.59 -12.76
C GLU A 98 -0.46 15.95 -12.14
N GLY A 99 -0.49 15.76 -10.82
CA GLY A 99 0.52 15.01 -10.07
C GLY A 99 0.73 13.59 -10.60
N ALA A 100 -0.31 12.96 -11.16
CA ALA A 100 -0.27 11.61 -11.70
C ALA A 100 0.27 11.50 -13.13
N GLY A 101 0.20 12.55 -13.95
CA GLY A 101 0.55 12.41 -15.36
C GLY A 101 -0.21 13.28 -16.33
N ILE A 102 -1.41 13.67 -15.93
CA ILE A 102 -2.46 14.03 -16.87
C ILE A 102 -2.62 15.54 -16.85
N ASP A 103 -2.49 16.14 -18.02
CA ASP A 103 -2.64 17.58 -18.18
C ASP A 103 -4.13 17.95 -18.26
N LEU A 104 -4.56 18.83 -17.37
CA LEU A 104 -5.93 19.37 -17.29
C LEU A 104 -5.92 20.90 -17.35
N SER A 105 -4.84 21.51 -17.84
CA SER A 105 -4.65 22.97 -17.84
C SER A 105 -5.62 23.74 -18.73
N ASP A 106 -6.25 23.08 -19.71
CA ASP A 106 -7.21 23.69 -20.65
C ASP A 106 -8.65 23.71 -20.11
N VAL A 107 -8.90 23.30 -18.86
CA VAL A 107 -10.23 23.29 -18.27
C VAL A 107 -10.63 24.70 -17.82
N ASP A 108 -11.66 25.25 -18.45
CA ASP A 108 -12.25 26.54 -18.11
C ASP A 108 -13.69 26.35 -17.60
N LEU A 109 -13.87 26.53 -16.28
CA LEU A 109 -15.16 26.40 -15.60
C LEU A 109 -15.57 27.73 -14.99
N ASP A 110 -16.77 28.20 -15.35
CA ASP A 110 -17.33 29.44 -14.81
C ASP A 110 -18.03 29.18 -13.47
N PHE A 111 -17.24 29.13 -12.40
CA PHE A 111 -17.73 28.94 -11.03
C PHE A 111 -18.64 30.08 -10.54
N GLU A 112 -18.47 31.30 -11.05
CA GLU A 112 -19.34 32.43 -10.72
C GLU A 112 -20.75 32.18 -11.29
N ALA A 113 -20.87 31.77 -12.55
CA ALA A 113 -22.15 31.42 -13.16
C ALA A 113 -22.82 30.21 -12.47
N ILE A 114 -22.04 29.20 -12.08
CA ILE A 114 -22.53 28.02 -11.35
C ILE A 114 -23.09 28.43 -9.98
N SER A 115 -22.39 29.30 -9.26
CA SER A 115 -22.84 29.83 -7.97
C SER A 115 -24.10 30.67 -8.12
N ASN A 116 -24.15 31.57 -9.11
CA ASN A 116 -25.28 32.48 -9.34
C ASN A 116 -26.60 31.76 -9.64
N CYS A 117 -26.56 30.61 -10.31
CA CYS A 117 -27.74 29.79 -10.56
C CYS A 117 -27.98 28.70 -9.51
N ASN A 118 -27.16 28.66 -8.45
CA ASN A 118 -27.18 27.64 -7.40
C ASN A 118 -27.11 26.21 -7.98
N HIS A 119 -26.19 25.97 -8.92
CA HIS A 119 -25.98 24.70 -9.60
C HIS A 119 -27.28 24.08 -10.16
N CYS A 120 -27.99 24.80 -11.04
CA CYS A 120 -29.31 24.42 -11.54
C CYS A 120 -29.34 23.20 -12.49
N LYS A 121 -28.18 22.62 -12.81
CA LYS A 121 -27.98 21.44 -13.69
C LYS A 121 -28.54 21.57 -15.11
N SER A 122 -28.92 22.76 -15.54
CA SER A 122 -29.63 22.99 -16.80
C SER A 122 -29.09 24.17 -17.61
N CYS A 123 -28.39 25.13 -16.99
CA CYS A 123 -27.67 26.15 -17.72
C CYS A 123 -26.36 25.60 -18.31
N ILE A 124 -25.78 26.32 -19.28
CA ILE A 124 -24.56 25.91 -19.99
C ILE A 124 -23.41 25.62 -19.02
N SER A 125 -23.12 26.53 -18.08
CA SER A 125 -22.01 26.37 -17.13
C SER A 125 -22.20 25.16 -16.20
N CYS A 126 -23.43 24.87 -15.75
CA CYS A 126 -23.70 23.68 -14.94
C CYS A 126 -23.62 22.38 -15.74
N ILE A 127 -24.03 22.39 -17.01
CA ILE A 127 -23.88 21.20 -17.88
C ILE A 127 -22.39 20.93 -18.14
N GLN A 128 -21.60 21.98 -18.41
CA GLN A 128 -20.14 21.85 -18.56
C GLN A 128 -19.50 21.31 -17.29
N PHE A 129 -19.90 21.82 -16.12
CA PHE A 129 -19.45 21.31 -14.83
C PHE A 129 -19.76 19.83 -14.66
N GLU A 130 -21.01 19.40 -14.85
CA GLU A 130 -21.40 17.98 -14.68
C GLU A 130 -20.64 17.06 -15.65
N ASN A 131 -20.45 17.46 -16.92
CA ASN A 131 -19.63 16.72 -17.87
C ASN A 131 -18.16 16.63 -17.44
N PHE A 132 -17.64 17.69 -16.83
CA PHE A 132 -16.29 17.71 -16.30
C PHE A 132 -16.15 16.76 -15.09
N ILE A 133 -17.14 16.73 -14.19
CA ILE A 133 -17.18 15.77 -13.07
C ILE A 133 -17.13 14.32 -13.59
N ASP A 134 -17.90 13.99 -14.62
CA ASP A 134 -17.86 12.65 -15.24
C ASP A 134 -16.50 12.35 -15.87
N THR A 135 -15.86 13.35 -16.47
CA THR A 135 -14.51 13.23 -17.03
C THR A 135 -13.48 12.95 -15.93
N ILE A 136 -13.53 13.70 -14.82
CA ILE A 136 -12.63 13.51 -13.68
C ILE A 136 -12.78 12.12 -13.07
N HIS A 137 -14.01 11.65 -12.90
CA HIS A 137 -14.26 10.31 -12.39
C HIS A 137 -13.62 9.23 -13.28
N GLY A 138 -13.78 9.34 -14.61
CA GLY A 138 -13.12 8.43 -15.54
C GLY A 138 -11.58 8.48 -15.48
N ILE A 139 -11.00 9.66 -15.26
CA ILE A 139 -9.55 9.83 -15.10
C ILE A 139 -9.06 9.23 -13.77
N GLN A 140 -9.80 9.40 -12.67
CA GLN A 140 -9.46 8.82 -11.37
C GLN A 140 -9.34 7.30 -11.45
N GLU A 141 -10.25 6.65 -12.19
CA GLU A 141 -10.18 5.21 -12.47
C GLU A 141 -8.93 4.82 -13.29
N GLU A 142 -8.53 5.64 -14.27
CA GLU A 142 -7.32 5.39 -15.07
C GLU A 142 -6.04 5.49 -14.24
N ILE A 143 -5.95 6.45 -13.32
CA ILE A 143 -4.74 6.70 -12.51
C ILE A 143 -4.69 5.87 -11.23
N LYS A 144 -5.78 5.21 -10.83
CA LYS A 144 -5.86 4.36 -9.64
C LYS A 144 -4.67 3.38 -9.52
N PRO A 145 -4.27 2.62 -10.55
CA PRO A 145 -3.08 1.76 -10.45
C PRO A 145 -1.78 2.51 -10.11
N ILE A 146 -1.63 3.77 -10.53
CA ILE A 146 -0.46 4.61 -10.21
C ILE A 146 -0.49 4.97 -8.73
N ALA A 147 -1.66 5.36 -8.19
CA ALA A 147 -1.85 5.68 -6.79
C ALA A 147 -1.58 4.46 -5.88
N ILE A 148 -2.14 3.29 -6.21
CA ILE A 148 -1.91 2.03 -5.47
C ILE A 148 -0.41 1.70 -5.41
N ASN A 149 0.27 1.66 -6.57
CA ASN A 149 1.69 1.29 -6.62
C ASN A 149 2.57 2.32 -5.90
N SER A 150 2.26 3.61 -6.01
CA SER A 150 3.01 4.66 -5.34
C SER A 150 2.83 4.57 -3.81
N SER A 151 1.60 4.34 -3.35
CA SER A 151 1.29 4.12 -1.92
C SER A 151 1.99 2.89 -1.36
N PHE A 152 2.00 1.78 -2.12
CA PHE A 152 2.72 0.57 -1.77
C PHE A 152 4.21 0.85 -1.51
N HIS A 153 4.86 1.64 -2.37
CA HIS A 153 6.26 1.99 -2.18
C HIS A 153 6.52 2.80 -0.91
N LEU A 154 5.61 3.69 -0.51
CA LEU A 154 5.71 4.43 0.76
C LEU A 154 5.53 3.50 1.95
N LEU A 155 4.47 2.69 1.97
CA LEU A 155 4.17 1.78 3.08
C LEU A 155 5.23 0.68 3.25
N MET A 156 5.88 0.25 2.18
CA MET A 156 6.99 -0.73 2.24
C MET A 156 8.20 -0.25 3.05
N LEU A 157 8.31 1.07 3.29
CA LEU A 157 9.34 1.67 4.14
C LEU A 157 8.92 1.70 5.62
N ASN A 158 7.62 1.68 5.91
CA ASN A 158 7.09 1.73 7.29
C ASN A 158 7.09 0.33 7.92
N LYS A 159 8.20 -0.04 8.58
CA LYS A 159 8.35 -1.38 9.17
C LYS A 159 7.39 -1.67 10.32
N SER A 160 6.98 -0.65 11.08
CA SER A 160 6.01 -0.80 12.16
C SER A 160 4.65 -1.21 11.60
N PHE A 161 4.17 -0.46 10.61
CA PHE A 161 2.93 -0.80 9.90
C PHE A 161 3.01 -2.19 9.25
N LEU A 162 4.11 -2.50 8.53
CA LEU A 162 4.27 -3.83 7.91
C LEU A 162 4.22 -4.97 8.94
N ARG A 163 4.83 -4.79 10.12
CA ARG A 163 4.77 -5.78 11.19
C ARG A 163 3.34 -5.97 11.65
N ASP A 164 2.68 -4.89 12.04
CA ASP A 164 1.34 -4.96 12.64
C ASP A 164 0.32 -5.52 11.62
N PHE A 165 0.41 -5.10 10.35
CA PHE A 165 -0.38 -5.63 9.24
C PHE A 165 -0.19 -7.15 9.04
N HIS A 166 1.05 -7.64 9.11
CA HIS A 166 1.32 -9.08 8.97
C HIS A 166 1.01 -9.88 10.25
N GLU A 167 1.00 -9.24 11.42
CA GLU A 167 0.50 -9.85 12.66
C GLU A 167 -1.00 -10.07 12.57
N GLU A 168 -1.74 -9.12 11.98
CA GLU A 168 -3.18 -9.29 11.77
C GLU A 168 -3.52 -10.39 10.76
N ILE A 169 -2.80 -10.44 9.64
CA ILE A 169 -2.86 -11.56 8.70
C ILE A 169 -2.57 -12.90 9.40
N ALA A 170 -1.58 -12.93 10.30
CA ALA A 170 -1.22 -14.14 11.03
C ALA A 170 -2.33 -14.57 12.00
N ASN A 171 -3.01 -13.63 12.66
CA ASN A 171 -4.16 -13.91 13.53
C ASN A 171 -5.31 -14.55 12.73
N HIS A 172 -5.66 -13.99 11.58
CA HIS A 172 -6.68 -14.58 10.70
C HIS A 172 -6.28 -15.98 10.19
N LEU A 173 -5.00 -16.20 9.87
CA LEU A 173 -4.51 -17.52 9.46
C LEU A 173 -4.54 -18.55 10.60
N VAL A 174 -4.40 -18.12 11.86
CA VAL A 174 -4.57 -18.99 13.05
C VAL A 174 -6.01 -19.43 13.21
N ASP A 175 -6.96 -18.51 13.01
CA ASP A 175 -8.39 -18.74 13.18
C ASP A 175 -9.05 -19.42 11.96
N GLU A 176 -8.29 -19.58 10.88
CA GLU A 176 -8.74 -20.27 9.67
C GLU A 176 -9.13 -21.72 9.96
N LYS A 177 -10.40 -22.04 9.70
CA LYS A 177 -11.00 -23.36 10.00
C LYS A 177 -10.66 -24.39 8.95
N GLU A 178 -10.45 -23.95 7.71
CA GLU A 178 -10.08 -24.82 6.61
C GLU A 178 -8.61 -25.24 6.75
N ASP A 179 -8.32 -26.54 6.59
CA ASP A 179 -6.93 -27.00 6.54
C ASP A 179 -6.37 -26.70 5.14
N LEU A 180 -5.73 -25.54 5.01
CA LEU A 180 -5.17 -25.05 3.73
C LEU A 180 -4.12 -26.00 3.15
N ASN A 181 -3.57 -26.93 3.93
CA ASN A 181 -2.69 -27.97 3.40
C ASN A 181 -3.44 -29.03 2.55
N VAL A 182 -4.78 -29.08 2.61
CA VAL A 182 -5.59 -29.91 1.70
C VAL A 182 -5.56 -29.33 0.29
N ASP A 183 -5.85 -28.04 0.16
CA ASP A 183 -5.96 -27.37 -1.14
C ASP A 183 -4.59 -26.89 -1.68
N TYR A 184 -3.67 -26.56 -0.78
CA TYR A 184 -2.33 -26.03 -1.09
C TYR A 184 -1.23 -26.84 -0.35
N PRO A 185 -1.11 -28.16 -0.60
CA PRO A 185 -0.16 -29.04 0.08
C PRO A 185 1.31 -28.68 -0.20
N GLU A 186 1.62 -27.94 -1.25
CA GLU A 186 2.96 -27.41 -1.52
C GLU A 186 3.27 -26.16 -0.70
N GLY A 187 2.25 -25.39 -0.34
CA GLY A 187 2.36 -24.08 0.33
C GLY A 187 2.32 -24.16 1.85
N PHE A 188 1.52 -25.07 2.40
CA PHE A 188 1.24 -25.13 3.83
C PHE A 188 1.64 -26.45 4.47
N LYS A 189 1.86 -26.44 5.78
CA LYS A 189 1.92 -27.61 6.64
C LYS A 189 0.57 -27.77 7.33
N LYS A 190 0.30 -28.96 7.87
CA LYS A 190 -0.84 -29.19 8.76
C LYS A 190 -0.91 -28.11 9.86
N GLY A 191 -2.09 -27.54 10.05
CA GLY A 191 -2.31 -26.41 10.95
C GLY A 191 -1.90 -25.05 10.36
N ASN A 192 -2.07 -24.90 9.04
CA ASN A 192 -1.98 -23.64 8.28
C ASN A 192 -0.66 -22.85 8.38
N LYS A 193 0.44 -23.48 8.85
CA LYS A 193 1.76 -22.82 8.83
C LYS A 193 2.39 -22.89 7.44
N VAL A 194 2.82 -21.75 6.93
CA VAL A 194 3.49 -21.62 5.64
C VAL A 194 4.81 -22.41 5.59
N LYS A 195 5.08 -23.07 4.45
CA LYS A 195 6.37 -23.69 4.15
C LYS A 195 7.36 -22.63 3.66
N ARG A 196 8.63 -22.72 4.10
CA ARG A 196 9.69 -21.82 3.61
C ARG A 196 9.93 -22.03 2.12
N ASN A 197 10.14 -20.94 1.40
CA ASN A 197 10.40 -20.95 -0.03
C ASN A 197 11.80 -20.43 -0.39
N ARG A 198 12.29 -20.82 -1.57
CA ARG A 198 13.49 -20.22 -2.16
C ARG A 198 13.15 -18.86 -2.75
N TRP A 199 13.96 -17.85 -2.45
CA TRP A 199 13.71 -16.48 -2.88
C TRP A 199 14.11 -16.25 -4.34
N PRO A 200 13.20 -15.76 -5.20
CA PRO A 200 13.53 -15.43 -6.58
C PRO A 200 14.44 -14.19 -6.67
N ALA A 201 15.21 -14.09 -7.75
CA ALA A 201 16.21 -13.02 -7.91
C ALA A 201 15.60 -11.60 -7.87
N TRP A 202 14.38 -11.42 -8.38
CA TRP A 202 13.69 -10.13 -8.33
C TRP A 202 13.37 -9.69 -6.90
N LEU A 203 13.00 -10.64 -6.03
CA LEU A 203 12.65 -10.37 -4.63
C LEU A 203 13.90 -10.00 -3.85
N LYS A 204 14.99 -10.76 -4.00
CA LYS A 204 16.28 -10.46 -3.36
C LYS A 204 16.74 -9.04 -3.69
N LYS A 205 16.68 -8.65 -4.97
CA LYS A 205 17.04 -7.31 -5.44
C LYS A 205 16.09 -6.23 -4.89
N GLY A 206 14.78 -6.51 -4.90
CA GLY A 206 13.77 -5.58 -4.39
C GLY A 206 13.93 -5.28 -2.91
N LEU A 207 14.14 -6.30 -2.08
CA LEU A 207 14.40 -6.13 -0.64
C LEU A 207 15.71 -5.38 -0.39
N PHE A 208 16.78 -5.72 -1.13
CA PHE A 208 18.06 -5.04 -1.01
C PHE A 208 17.94 -3.54 -1.31
N TYR A 209 17.22 -3.17 -2.37
CA TYR A 209 16.97 -1.77 -2.72
C TYR A 209 16.09 -1.07 -1.68
N ARG A 210 14.96 -1.68 -1.29
CA ARG A 210 14.03 -1.14 -0.30
C ARG A 210 14.70 -0.85 1.04
N ASP A 211 15.56 -1.74 1.50
CA ASP A 211 16.24 -1.63 2.79
C ASP A 211 17.59 -0.88 2.68
N ASN A 212 17.84 -0.21 1.55
CA ASN A 212 19.02 0.62 1.27
C ASN A 212 20.37 -0.13 1.39
N GLY A 213 20.37 -1.44 1.15
CA GLY A 213 21.59 -2.26 1.22
C GLY A 213 22.24 -2.33 2.60
N VAL A 214 21.49 -2.03 3.68
CA VAL A 214 21.97 -2.13 5.06
C VAL A 214 21.11 -3.07 5.89
N CYS A 215 21.68 -3.65 6.94
CA CYS A 215 20.91 -4.48 7.86
C CYS A 215 19.76 -3.66 8.47
N VAL A 216 18.52 -4.17 8.41
CA VAL A 216 17.36 -3.41 8.94
C VAL A 216 17.51 -3.14 10.43
N VAL A 217 18.15 -4.01 11.19
CA VAL A 217 18.30 -3.88 12.65
C VAL A 217 19.51 -3.03 13.05
N CYS A 218 20.72 -3.39 12.62
CA CYS A 218 21.95 -2.72 13.08
C CYS A 218 22.51 -1.69 12.11
N ARG A 219 21.89 -1.54 10.92
CA ARG A 219 22.30 -0.58 9.87
C ARG A 219 23.72 -0.78 9.32
N CYS A 220 24.38 -1.90 9.62
CA CYS A 220 25.69 -2.19 9.03
C CYS A 220 25.58 -2.29 7.50
N ASP A 221 26.58 -1.74 6.81
CA ASP A 221 26.67 -1.72 5.35
C ASP A 221 26.84 -3.14 4.79
N MET A 222 26.01 -3.49 3.80
CA MET A 222 26.08 -4.74 3.06
C MET A 222 26.29 -4.47 1.55
N THR A 223 26.48 -3.21 1.15
CA THR A 223 26.70 -2.83 -0.25
C THR A 223 28.10 -3.14 -0.76
N GLY A 224 29.09 -3.12 0.12
CA GLY A 224 30.49 -3.24 -0.29
C GLY A 224 31.07 -1.94 -0.86
N VAL A 225 30.34 -0.83 -0.78
CA VAL A 225 30.79 0.48 -1.26
C VAL A 225 31.60 1.19 -0.18
N ILE A 226 31.14 1.14 1.07
CA ILE A 226 31.77 1.83 2.21
C ILE A 226 32.75 0.90 2.94
N ASN A 227 32.38 -0.38 3.08
CA ASN A 227 33.21 -1.41 3.70
C ASN A 227 33.41 -2.60 2.75
N ARG A 228 34.02 -3.71 3.21
CA ARG A 228 34.19 -4.94 2.39
C ARG A 228 32.88 -5.61 1.96
N GLY A 229 31.73 -5.07 2.37
CA GLY A 229 30.42 -5.67 2.14
C GLY A 229 30.23 -6.95 2.94
N GLY A 230 29.02 -7.46 2.96
CA GLY A 230 28.68 -8.70 3.62
C GLY A 230 27.48 -9.36 2.97
N ASP A 231 27.42 -10.69 3.03
CA ASP A 231 26.21 -11.41 2.65
C ASP A 231 25.06 -11.00 3.58
N PHE A 232 23.86 -10.89 3.01
CA PHE A 232 22.65 -10.62 3.76
C PHE A 232 21.73 -11.84 3.77
N GLU A 233 21.00 -12.00 4.86
CA GLU A 233 19.96 -12.99 5.03
C GLU A 233 18.59 -12.34 4.82
N ILE A 234 17.69 -13.06 4.16
CA ILE A 234 16.28 -12.65 4.08
C ILE A 234 15.55 -13.34 5.22
N ASP A 235 15.03 -12.52 6.12
CA ASP A 235 14.26 -12.96 7.28
C ASP A 235 12.84 -12.42 7.23
N HIS A 236 11.95 -13.11 7.94
CA HIS A 236 10.55 -12.72 8.08
C HIS A 236 10.40 -11.65 9.17
N ILE A 237 9.63 -10.59 8.92
CA ILE A 237 9.22 -9.62 9.93
C ILE A 237 8.43 -10.37 10.99
N VAL A 238 7.27 -10.93 10.63
CA VAL A 238 6.52 -11.90 11.45
C VAL A 238 7.02 -13.31 11.12
N PRO A 239 7.61 -14.06 12.09
CA PRO A 239 8.17 -15.39 11.82
C PRO A 239 7.11 -16.42 11.40
N ILE A 240 7.47 -17.36 10.52
CA ILE A 240 6.60 -18.51 10.15
C ILE A 240 6.14 -19.33 11.36
N SER A 241 6.94 -19.41 12.44
CA SER A 241 6.52 -20.08 13.68
C SER A 241 5.28 -19.46 14.31
N ASN A 242 5.08 -18.16 14.06
CA ASN A 242 3.96 -17.33 14.46
C ASN A 242 3.08 -16.99 13.24
N TYR A 243 2.91 -17.94 12.31
CA TYR A 243 1.99 -17.83 11.17
C TYR A 243 2.31 -16.72 10.16
N GLY A 244 3.51 -16.13 10.21
CA GLY A 244 3.94 -15.17 9.20
C GLY A 244 4.07 -15.76 7.79
N SER A 245 3.85 -14.89 6.80
CA SER A 245 3.79 -15.25 5.38
C SER A 245 5.13 -15.12 4.64
N ASN A 246 5.24 -15.73 3.46
CA ASN A 246 6.31 -15.50 2.48
C ASN A 246 6.03 -14.32 1.54
N ASP A 247 5.02 -13.50 1.84
CA ASP A 247 4.71 -12.30 1.07
C ASP A 247 5.89 -11.31 1.17
N PRO A 248 6.31 -10.65 0.06
CA PRO A 248 7.43 -9.72 0.09
C PRO A 248 7.32 -8.59 1.13
N SER A 249 6.11 -8.16 1.49
CA SER A 249 5.93 -7.13 2.52
C SER A 249 6.13 -7.65 3.95
N ASN A 250 6.19 -8.98 4.16
CA ASN A 250 6.60 -9.60 5.42
C ASN A 250 8.10 -9.94 5.49
N LEU A 251 8.91 -9.56 4.50
CA LEU A 251 10.33 -9.93 4.45
C LEU A 251 11.23 -8.71 4.69
N GLN A 252 12.45 -8.95 5.20
CA GLN A 252 13.48 -7.94 5.45
C GLN A 252 14.89 -8.51 5.29
N ILE A 253 15.87 -7.64 5.02
CA ILE A 253 17.29 -8.06 4.99
C ILE A 253 17.96 -7.82 6.36
N LEU A 254 18.70 -8.82 6.82
CA LEU A 254 19.49 -8.78 8.05
C LEU A 254 20.93 -9.18 7.77
N CYS A 255 21.88 -8.64 8.52
CA CYS A 255 23.21 -9.23 8.58
C CYS A 255 23.16 -10.56 9.34
N LYS A 256 24.17 -11.41 9.13
CA LYS A 256 24.28 -12.73 9.76
C LYS A 256 24.11 -12.66 11.29
N ASP A 257 24.74 -11.70 11.96
CA ASP A 257 24.71 -11.58 13.42
C ASP A 257 23.31 -11.23 13.94
N CYS A 258 22.62 -10.29 13.28
CA CYS A 258 21.25 -9.91 13.64
C CYS A 258 20.26 -11.06 13.37
N ASN A 259 20.40 -11.74 12.23
CA ASN A 259 19.58 -12.89 11.90
C ASN A 259 19.72 -14.03 12.93
N LEU A 260 20.96 -14.35 13.33
CA LEU A 260 21.26 -15.35 14.35
C LEU A 260 20.74 -14.97 15.74
N LYS A 261 20.66 -13.68 16.07
CA LYS A 261 20.08 -13.21 17.34
C LYS A 261 18.54 -13.28 17.35
N LYS A 262 17.90 -12.95 16.22
CA LYS A 262 16.42 -12.93 16.10
C LYS A 262 15.82 -14.34 16.08
N LEU A 263 16.44 -15.27 15.34
CA LEU A 263 15.92 -16.63 15.13
C LEU A 263 14.42 -16.60 14.73
N ASN A 264 13.63 -17.48 15.32
CA ASN A 264 12.18 -17.58 15.12
C ASN A 264 11.36 -16.94 16.26
N LYS A 265 11.99 -16.12 17.11
CA LYS A 265 11.44 -15.78 18.43
C LYS A 265 10.71 -14.44 18.49
N SER A 266 10.99 -13.51 17.57
CA SER A 266 10.46 -12.16 17.68
C SER A 266 10.19 -11.48 16.35
N SER A 267 9.21 -10.59 16.34
CA SER A 267 8.89 -9.65 15.25
C SER A 267 9.81 -8.42 15.28
N LEU A 268 11.09 -8.60 15.62
CA LEU A 268 12.05 -7.49 15.73
C LEU A 268 12.17 -6.77 14.39
N ILE A 269 11.87 -5.49 14.44
CA ILE A 269 12.10 -4.49 13.40
C ILE A 269 12.96 -3.38 13.98
N SER A 270 13.60 -2.57 13.14
CA SER A 270 14.07 -1.26 13.63
C SER A 270 12.90 -0.28 13.59
N VAL A 271 12.55 0.26 14.76
CA VAL A 271 11.69 1.44 14.89
C VAL A 271 12.48 2.75 14.77
N TYR A 272 13.82 2.66 14.70
CA TYR A 272 14.71 3.80 14.60
C TYR A 272 15.21 3.96 13.16
N SER A 273 14.92 5.13 12.59
CA SER A 273 15.60 5.60 11.39
C SER A 273 16.76 6.50 11.80
N VAL A 274 17.91 6.37 11.15
CA VAL A 274 18.98 7.36 11.28
C VAL A 274 18.56 8.57 10.44
N PRO A 275 18.35 9.76 11.03
CA PRO A 275 18.05 10.95 10.24
C PRO A 275 19.14 11.21 9.21
N LEU A 276 18.79 11.76 8.05
CA LEU A 276 19.75 11.97 6.95
C LEU A 276 20.98 12.81 7.36
N TRP A 277 20.83 13.69 8.35
CA TRP A 277 21.89 14.54 8.89
C TRP A 277 22.76 13.87 9.96
N ASN A 278 22.45 12.63 10.37
CA ASN A 278 23.19 11.84 11.34
C ASN A 278 23.92 10.64 10.71
N ILE A 279 24.10 10.65 9.38
CA ILE A 279 24.85 9.63 8.62
C ILE A 279 26.33 9.99 8.61
#